data_AF-A0A524E452-F1
#
_entry.id   AF-A0A524E452-F1
#
_cell.length_a   1.000
_cell.length_b   1.000
_cell.length_c   1.000
_cell.angle_alpha   90.00
_cell.angle_beta   90.00
_cell.angle_gamma   90.00
#
_symmetry.space_group_name_H-M   'P 1'
#
loop_
_entity.id
_entity.type
_entity.pdbx_description
1 polymer ?
#
loop_
_entity_poly.entity_id
_entity_poly.type
_entity_poly.pdbx_seq_one_letter_code
_entity_poly.pdbx_strand_id
1 'polypeptide(L)'
;MGRRKRKQQTYKRVKKVPKIFNCPSCGEKSVKVENIRHSAIATVKCGNCGLTKDVLVNSISEPVDAFGDFIDIYYADQEIQRLERRVAKLIKDQEWGELALCYSILSDICRVKAAEAMEDEEEFDPEEINRWKLKSEEYKKKEKNALANLESSELERGIKTDDESLFSEHDETSMKKEKKIDDVFNDPGFLEW
;
A
#
# COMPACT_ATOMS: atom_id res chain seq x y z
N MET A 1 34.01 -48.75 -30.88
CA MET A 1 32.69 -48.34 -30.35
C MET A 1 32.88 -47.48 -29.10
N GLY A 2 32.92 -46.16 -29.25
CA GLY A 2 33.15 -45.23 -28.13
C GLY A 2 31.87 -44.99 -27.34
N ARG A 3 31.83 -45.36 -26.06
CA ARG A 3 30.72 -45.06 -25.14
C ARG A 3 30.59 -43.53 -25.02
N ARG A 4 29.46 -42.97 -25.48
CA ARG A 4 29.10 -41.57 -25.22
C ARG A 4 29.01 -41.37 -23.70
N LYS A 5 29.84 -40.50 -23.13
CA LYS A 5 29.73 -40.07 -21.73
C LYS A 5 28.35 -39.45 -21.52
N ARG A 6 27.56 -40.03 -20.62
CA ARG A 6 26.26 -39.50 -20.22
C ARG A 6 26.48 -38.15 -19.53
N LYS A 7 25.85 -37.09 -20.03
CA LYS A 7 25.95 -35.74 -19.46
C LYS A 7 25.42 -35.79 -18.03
N GLN A 8 26.26 -35.42 -17.06
CA GLN A 8 25.88 -35.34 -15.66
C GLN A 8 24.83 -34.23 -15.51
N GLN A 9 23.64 -34.55 -14.99
CA GLN A 9 22.62 -33.55 -14.73
C GLN A 9 23.07 -32.66 -13.57
N THR A 10 23.42 -31.42 -13.87
CA THR A 10 23.68 -30.40 -12.86
C THR A 10 22.33 -29.86 -12.37
N TYR A 11 21.97 -30.17 -11.13
CA TYR A 11 20.78 -29.60 -10.50
C TYR A 11 20.99 -28.11 -10.24
N LYS A 12 20.08 -27.26 -10.73
CA LYS A 12 20.09 -25.83 -10.41
C LYS A 12 19.75 -25.66 -8.93
N ARG A 13 20.53 -24.85 -8.20
CA ARG A 13 20.22 -24.50 -6.81
C ARG A 13 18.90 -23.73 -6.78
N VAL A 14 17.96 -24.18 -5.95
CA VAL A 14 16.71 -23.47 -5.69
C VAL A 14 17.04 -22.18 -4.93
N LYS A 15 16.56 -21.04 -5.42
CA LYS A 15 16.72 -19.75 -4.74
C LYS A 15 15.93 -19.79 -3.42
N LYS A 16 16.54 -19.32 -2.34
CA LYS A 16 15.90 -19.22 -1.03
C LYS A 16 15.52 -17.78 -0.75
N VAL A 17 14.41 -17.62 -0.04
CA VAL A 17 13.92 -16.34 0.46
C VAL A 17 14.95 -15.76 1.45
N PRO A 18 15.25 -14.44 1.38
CA PRO A 18 16.19 -13.80 2.30
C PRO A 18 15.65 -13.82 3.74
N LYS A 19 16.56 -13.88 4.71
CA LYS A 19 16.24 -13.84 6.15
C LYS A 19 16.69 -12.54 6.84
N ILE A 20 17.40 -11.70 6.10
CA ILE A 20 17.96 -10.44 6.58
C ILE A 20 17.49 -9.37 5.61
N PHE A 21 16.91 -8.29 6.15
CA PHE A 21 16.31 -7.21 5.38
C PHE A 21 17.02 -5.88 5.62
N ASN A 22 16.75 -4.91 4.75
CA ASN A 22 17.25 -3.55 4.86
C ASN A 22 16.41 -2.80 5.90
N CYS A 23 17.04 -2.03 6.78
CA CYS A 23 16.31 -1.19 7.73
C CYS A 23 15.80 0.09 7.05
N PRO A 24 14.51 0.47 7.21
CA PRO A 24 13.99 1.72 6.66
C PRO A 24 14.55 2.97 7.35
N SER A 25 15.03 2.84 8.59
CA SER A 25 15.57 3.97 9.36
C SER A 25 17.05 4.24 9.07
N CYS A 26 17.88 3.19 8.96
CA CYS A 26 19.34 3.35 8.81
C CYS A 26 19.92 2.83 7.49
N GLY A 27 19.11 2.26 6.58
CA GLY A 27 19.55 1.75 5.28
C GLY A 27 20.38 0.45 5.30
N GLU A 28 20.89 0.05 6.46
CA GLU A 28 21.77 -1.11 6.63
C GLU A 28 21.02 -2.47 6.59
N LYS A 29 21.69 -3.52 6.09
CA LYS A 29 21.19 -4.90 6.00
C LYS A 29 21.27 -5.64 7.33
N SER A 30 20.51 -5.19 8.32
CA SER A 30 20.63 -5.66 9.70
C SER A 30 19.30 -6.03 10.38
N VAL A 31 18.18 -6.05 9.65
CA VAL A 31 16.87 -6.41 10.21
C VAL A 31 16.71 -7.93 10.24
N LYS A 32 16.37 -8.46 11.42
CA LYS A 32 16.06 -9.87 11.65
C LYS A 32 14.67 -10.00 12.27
N VAL A 33 13.96 -11.06 11.89
CA VAL A 33 12.65 -11.41 12.44
C VAL A 33 12.81 -12.61 13.37
N GLU A 34 12.34 -12.47 14.60
CA GLU A 34 12.35 -13.49 15.65
C GLU A 34 10.92 -14.03 15.90
N ASN A 35 10.82 -15.23 16.47
CA ASN A 35 9.57 -15.81 17.05
C ASN A 35 8.40 -16.23 16.11
N ILE A 36 8.57 -16.27 14.78
CA ILE A 36 7.49 -16.62 13.82
C ILE A 36 6.74 -17.93 14.10
N ARG A 37 7.41 -18.95 14.65
CA ARG A 37 6.84 -20.31 14.78
C ARG A 37 6.28 -20.65 16.16
N HIS A 38 6.55 -19.82 17.16
CA HIS A 38 6.26 -20.14 18.56
C HIS A 38 5.11 -19.31 19.14
N SER A 39 4.85 -18.14 18.57
CA SER A 39 3.83 -17.19 19.01
C SER A 39 3.07 -16.62 17.82
N ALA A 40 1.86 -16.11 18.06
CA ALA A 40 1.11 -15.32 17.07
C ALA A 40 1.73 -13.93 16.83
N ILE A 41 2.85 -13.63 17.49
CA ILE A 41 3.57 -12.36 17.45
C ILE A 41 5.00 -12.66 17.01
N ALA A 42 5.48 -11.94 16.00
CA ALA A 42 6.86 -11.93 15.56
C ALA A 42 7.49 -10.57 15.92
N THR A 43 8.70 -10.61 16.46
CA THR A 43 9.44 -9.40 16.79
C THR A 43 10.44 -9.10 15.69
N VAL A 44 10.33 -7.93 15.07
CA VAL A 44 11.26 -7.43 14.06
C VAL A 44 12.27 -6.52 14.75
N LYS A 45 13.56 -6.87 14.67
CA LYS A 45 14.65 -6.10 15.32
C LYS A 45 15.73 -5.72 14.33
N CYS A 46 16.17 -4.47 14.37
CA CYS A 46 17.34 -3.99 13.64
C CYS A 46 18.59 -4.04 14.52
N GLY A 47 19.62 -4.77 14.10
CA GLY A 47 20.88 -4.89 14.83
C GLY A 47 21.79 -3.65 14.78
N ASN A 48 21.50 -2.66 13.93
CA ASN A 48 22.34 -1.45 13.78
C ASN A 48 21.77 -0.25 14.54
N CYS A 49 20.51 0.13 14.30
CA CYS A 49 19.87 1.27 14.96
C CYS A 49 19.07 0.90 16.23
N GLY A 50 18.87 -0.39 16.50
CA GLY A 50 18.11 -0.85 17.67
C GLY A 50 16.59 -0.75 17.54
N LEU A 51 16.06 -0.47 16.34
CA LEU A 51 14.62 -0.40 16.11
C LEU A 51 13.97 -1.78 16.34
N THR A 52 12.94 -1.81 17.19
CA THR A 52 12.19 -3.03 17.53
C THR A 52 10.70 -2.78 17.41
N LYS A 53 9.99 -3.66 16.72
CA LYS A 53 8.53 -3.64 16.62
C LYS A 53 7.98 -5.06 16.64
N ASP A 54 6.86 -5.24 17.32
CA ASP A 54 6.11 -6.49 17.35
C ASP A 54 5.00 -6.45 16.29
N VAL A 55 4.83 -7.56 15.59
CA VAL A 55 3.90 -7.69 14.47
C VAL A 55 3.11 -8.98 14.63
N LEU A 56 1.81 -8.92 14.37
CA LEU A 56 0.94 -10.09 14.36
C LEU A 56 1.22 -10.96 13.14
N VAL A 57 1.50 -12.24 13.37
CA VAL A 57 1.84 -13.19 12.32
C VAL A 57 1.01 -14.46 12.41
N ASN A 58 0.67 -14.99 11.23
CA ASN A 58 -0.08 -16.23 11.14
C ASN A 58 0.85 -17.44 11.02
N SER A 59 0.36 -18.66 11.29
CA SER A 59 1.21 -19.87 11.29
C SER A 59 1.85 -20.24 9.94
N ILE A 60 1.31 -19.69 8.85
CA ILE A 60 1.79 -19.90 7.47
C ILE A 60 2.78 -18.79 7.05
N SER A 61 2.84 -17.68 7.81
CA SER A 61 3.65 -16.52 7.44
C SER A 61 5.14 -16.83 7.39
N GLU A 62 5.81 -16.19 6.44
CA GLU A 62 7.25 -16.22 6.29
C GLU A 62 7.89 -14.96 6.92
N PRO A 63 9.22 -14.97 7.19
CA PRO A 63 9.91 -13.78 7.70
C PRO A 63 9.77 -12.54 6.80
N VAL A 64 9.49 -12.74 5.50
CA VAL A 64 9.24 -11.65 4.55
C VAL A 64 7.92 -10.96 4.83
N ASP A 65 6.88 -11.73 5.17
CA ASP A 65 5.54 -11.19 5.40
C ASP A 65 5.56 -10.29 6.64
N ALA A 66 6.15 -10.78 7.73
CA ALA A 66 6.35 -9.99 8.96
C ALA A 66 7.18 -8.71 8.74
N PHE A 67 8.17 -8.76 7.83
CA PHE A 67 8.93 -7.58 7.47
C PHE A 67 8.09 -6.61 6.60
N GLY A 68 7.23 -7.12 5.73
CA GLY A 68 6.28 -6.31 4.95
C GLY A 68 5.34 -5.53 5.85
N ASP A 69 4.68 -6.22 6.78
CA ASP A 69 3.78 -5.61 7.76
C ASP A 69 4.50 -4.54 8.60
N PHE A 70 5.75 -4.82 9.01
CA PHE A 70 6.59 -3.84 9.71
C PHE A 70 6.86 -2.57 8.88
N ILE A 71 7.10 -2.71 7.58
CA ILE A 71 7.31 -1.57 6.67
C ILE A 71 6.04 -0.76 6.51
N ASP A 72 4.89 -1.42 6.37
CA ASP A 72 3.59 -0.76 6.24
C ASP A 72 3.25 0.06 7.48
N ILE A 73 3.51 -0.48 8.68
CA ILE A 73 3.36 0.25 9.95
C ILE A 73 4.32 1.45 10.01
N TYR A 74 5.59 1.23 9.67
CA TYR A 74 6.63 2.28 9.75
C TYR A 74 6.31 3.48 8.84
N TYR A 75 5.76 3.24 7.65
CA TYR A 75 5.45 4.30 6.68
C TYR A 75 4.01 4.80 6.72
N ALA A 76 3.16 4.27 7.61
CA ALA A 76 1.75 4.64 7.69
C ALA A 76 1.53 6.16 7.81
N ASP A 77 2.33 6.87 8.62
CA ASP A 77 2.22 8.32 8.77
C ASP A 77 2.62 9.10 7.52
N GLN A 78 3.65 8.62 6.81
CA GLN A 78 4.08 9.24 5.56
C GLN A 78 3.02 9.04 4.47
N GLU A 79 2.39 7.87 4.44
CA GLU A 79 1.33 7.56 3.49
C GLU A 79 0.08 8.41 3.76
N ILE A 80 -0.31 8.63 5.02
CA ILE A 80 -1.38 9.58 5.38
C ILE A 80 -1.09 10.97 4.79
N GLN A 81 0.11 11.52 5.04
CA GLN A 81 0.49 12.85 4.53
C GLN A 81 0.51 12.91 3.00
N ARG A 82 0.92 11.83 2.33
CA ARG A 82 0.90 11.73 0.87
C ARG A 82 -0.52 11.73 0.34
N LEU A 83 -1.40 10.89 0.91
CA LEU A 83 -2.79 10.78 0.52
C LEU A 83 -3.55 12.08 0.75
N GLU A 84 -3.32 12.77 1.87
CA GLU A 84 -3.93 14.09 2.13
C GLU A 84 -3.54 15.12 1.07
N ARG A 85 -2.26 15.18 0.69
CA ARG A 85 -1.79 16.04 -0.41
C ARG A 85 -2.42 15.66 -1.74
N ARG A 86 -2.56 14.36 -2.02
CA ARG A 86 -3.20 13.85 -3.24
C ARG A 86 -4.68 14.22 -3.28
N VAL A 87 -5.41 14.00 -2.19
CA VAL A 87 -6.82 14.39 -2.03
C VAL A 87 -7.00 15.88 -2.33
N ALA A 88 -6.14 16.75 -1.81
CA ALA A 88 -6.20 18.18 -2.09
C ALA A 88 -6.02 18.54 -3.57
N LYS A 89 -5.26 17.75 -4.35
CA LYS A 89 -5.15 17.89 -5.81
C LYS A 89 -6.40 17.35 -6.51
N LEU A 90 -6.84 16.14 -6.17
CA LEU A 90 -7.99 15.48 -6.81
C LEU A 90 -9.31 16.25 -6.63
N ILE A 91 -9.48 16.95 -5.49
CA ILE A 91 -10.62 17.86 -5.28
C ILE A 91 -10.63 18.99 -6.32
N LYS A 92 -9.46 19.53 -6.69
CA LYS A 92 -9.36 20.59 -7.69
C LYS A 92 -9.65 20.08 -9.09
N ASP A 93 -9.16 18.87 -9.39
CA ASP A 93 -9.27 18.25 -10.72
C ASP A 93 -10.63 17.54 -10.93
N GLN A 94 -11.48 17.49 -9.89
CA GLN A 94 -12.79 16.82 -9.89
C GLN A 94 -12.72 15.32 -10.26
N GLU A 95 -11.61 14.66 -9.93
CA GLU A 95 -11.41 13.23 -10.16
C GLU A 95 -12.01 12.41 -9.00
N TRP A 96 -13.34 12.27 -9.02
CA TRP A 96 -14.11 11.64 -7.93
C TRP A 96 -13.75 10.17 -7.64
N GLY A 97 -13.39 9.39 -8.68
CA GLY A 97 -13.06 7.97 -8.53
C GLY A 97 -11.75 7.74 -7.77
N GLU A 98 -10.68 8.45 -8.17
CA GLU A 98 -9.41 8.41 -7.45
C GLU A 98 -9.53 8.97 -6.03
N LEU A 99 -10.38 9.99 -5.86
CA LEU A 99 -10.64 10.62 -4.57
C LEU A 99 -11.40 9.68 -3.62
N ALA A 100 -12.36 8.90 -4.12
CA ALA A 100 -13.01 7.84 -3.35
C ALA A 100 -12.00 6.76 -2.90
N LEU A 101 -11.12 6.31 -3.81
CA LEU A 101 -10.06 5.36 -3.48
C LEU A 101 -9.14 5.87 -2.37
N CYS A 102 -8.69 7.13 -2.47
CA CYS A 102 -7.83 7.74 -1.45
C CYS A 102 -8.51 7.77 -0.07
N TYR A 103 -9.81 8.10 -0.01
CA TYR A 103 -10.56 8.07 1.24
C TYR A 103 -10.77 6.67 1.79
N SER A 104 -10.96 5.67 0.93
CA SER A 104 -11.04 4.27 1.33
C SER A 104 -9.76 3.85 2.06
N ILE A 105 -8.60 4.11 1.45
CA ILE A 105 -7.27 3.80 2.00
C ILE A 105 -7.03 4.56 3.32
N LEU A 106 -7.30 5.87 3.36
CA LEU A 106 -7.17 6.67 4.59
C LEU A 106 -8.05 6.12 5.72
N SER A 107 -9.26 5.63 5.40
CA SER A 107 -10.16 5.04 6.38
C SER A 107 -9.58 3.75 6.98
N ASP A 108 -8.97 2.90 6.15
CA ASP A 108 -8.40 1.63 6.56
C ASP A 108 -7.13 1.85 7.39
N ILE A 109 -6.26 2.79 7.00
CA ILE A 109 -5.09 3.19 7.82
C ILE A 109 -5.55 3.68 9.21
N CYS A 110 -6.59 4.51 9.28
CA CYS A 110 -7.11 4.97 10.58
C CYS A 110 -7.64 3.82 11.44
N ARG A 111 -8.20 2.76 10.84
CA ARG A 111 -8.68 1.58 11.57
C ARG A 111 -7.53 0.72 12.07
N VAL A 112 -6.46 0.59 11.29
CA VAL A 112 -5.22 -0.06 11.73
C VAL A 112 -4.58 0.70 12.88
N LYS A 113 -4.45 2.03 12.79
CA LYS A 113 -3.91 2.85 13.90
C LYS A 113 -4.75 2.78 15.17
N ALA A 114 -6.08 2.73 15.04
CA ALA A 114 -6.94 2.53 16.20
C ALA A 114 -6.74 1.15 16.84
N ALA A 115 -6.42 0.11 16.05
CA ALA A 115 -6.12 -1.22 16.55
C ALA A 115 -4.75 -1.28 17.23
N GLU A 116 -3.72 -0.69 16.63
CA GLU A 116 -2.37 -0.59 17.22
C GLU A 116 -2.44 0.13 18.59
N ALA A 117 -3.10 1.29 18.65
CA ALA A 117 -3.30 2.02 19.92
C ALA A 117 -4.13 1.26 20.96
N MET A 118 -4.89 0.23 20.57
CA MET A 118 -5.59 -0.66 21.51
C MET A 118 -4.70 -1.81 22.02
N GLU A 119 -3.69 -2.22 21.25
CA GLU A 119 -2.78 -3.33 21.58
C GLU A 119 -1.59 -2.89 22.44
N ASP A 120 -1.23 -1.60 22.40
CA ASP A 120 -0.17 -1.02 23.23
C ASP A 120 -0.60 -0.94 24.71
N GLU A 121 -0.39 -2.03 25.46
CA GLU A 121 -0.73 -2.13 26.90
C GLU A 121 -0.04 -1.07 27.78
N GLU A 122 1.11 -0.55 27.33
CA GLU A 122 1.91 0.45 28.06
C GLU A 122 1.41 1.90 27.86
N GLU A 123 0.67 2.19 26.78
CA GLU A 123 0.26 3.55 26.37
C GLU A 123 -1.22 3.60 25.96
N PHE A 124 -2.10 2.97 26.76
CA PHE A 124 -3.54 2.98 26.51
C PHE A 124 -4.15 4.38 26.73
N ASP A 125 -4.25 5.19 25.67
CA ASP A 125 -5.01 6.44 25.64
C ASP A 125 -6.37 6.27 24.93
N PRO A 126 -7.49 6.21 25.68
CA PRO A 126 -8.82 6.07 25.08
C PRO A 126 -9.22 7.26 24.20
N GLU A 127 -8.65 8.46 24.42
CA GLU A 127 -8.94 9.62 23.58
C GLU A 127 -8.34 9.48 22.19
N GLU A 128 -7.09 8.99 22.11
CA GLU A 128 -6.42 8.71 20.83
C GLU A 128 -7.16 7.65 20.01
N ILE A 129 -7.55 6.54 20.65
CA ILE A 129 -8.31 5.47 19.97
C ILE A 129 -9.62 6.03 19.40
N ASN A 130 -10.35 6.83 20.18
CA ASN A 130 -11.59 7.44 19.74
C ASN A 130 -11.36 8.43 18.59
N ARG A 131 -10.27 9.21 18.63
CA ARG A 131 -9.88 10.12 17.56
C ARG A 131 -9.66 9.38 16.24
N TRP A 132 -8.94 8.27 16.25
CA TRP A 132 -8.70 7.45 15.06
C TRP A 132 -9.99 6.81 14.53
N LYS A 133 -10.86 6.32 15.43
CA LYS A 133 -12.19 5.80 15.07
C LYS A 133 -13.04 6.87 14.39
N LEU A 134 -13.15 8.06 14.98
CA LEU A 134 -13.89 9.19 14.40
C LEU A 134 -13.35 9.58 13.02
N LYS A 135 -12.02 9.72 12.87
CA LYS A 135 -11.39 9.98 11.56
C LYS A 135 -11.73 8.92 10.52
N SER A 136 -11.71 7.65 10.91
CA SER A 136 -12.04 6.55 9.99
C SER A 136 -13.49 6.65 9.48
N GLU A 137 -14.43 7.04 10.34
CA GLU A 137 -15.83 7.24 9.96
C GLU A 137 -16.00 8.47 9.07
N GLU A 138 -15.26 9.54 9.34
CA GLU A 138 -15.24 10.74 8.48
C GLU A 138 -14.76 10.42 7.07
N TYR A 139 -13.66 9.68 6.92
CA TYR A 139 -13.16 9.28 5.60
C TYR A 139 -14.16 8.38 4.87
N LYS A 140 -14.81 7.43 5.55
CA LYS A 140 -15.90 6.63 4.96
C LYS A 140 -17.07 7.48 4.47
N LYS A 141 -17.46 8.52 5.21
CA LYS A 141 -18.51 9.45 4.78
C LYS A 141 -18.07 10.20 3.52
N LYS A 142 -16.82 10.67 3.49
CA LYS A 142 -16.25 11.38 2.33
C LYS A 142 -16.15 10.47 1.09
N GLU A 143 -15.77 9.20 1.26
CA GLU A 143 -15.77 8.19 0.20
C GLU A 143 -17.17 8.00 -0.41
N LYS A 144 -18.19 7.81 0.42
CA LYS A 144 -19.58 7.70 -0.06
C LYS A 144 -20.04 8.93 -0.82
N ASN A 145 -19.69 10.11 -0.33
CA ASN A 145 -20.00 11.37 -1.03
C ASN A 145 -19.27 11.47 -2.38
N ALA A 146 -18.01 11.04 -2.43
CA ALA A 146 -17.24 11.01 -3.67
C ALA A 146 -17.83 10.07 -4.72
N LEU A 147 -18.26 8.87 -4.29
CA LEU A 147 -18.94 7.91 -5.16
C LEU A 147 -20.28 8.46 -5.67
N ALA A 148 -21.08 9.10 -4.81
CA ALA A 148 -22.33 9.73 -5.24
C ALA A 148 -22.11 10.86 -6.26
N ASN A 149 -21.04 11.64 -6.11
CA ASN A 149 -20.66 12.66 -7.08
C ASN A 149 -20.17 12.05 -8.40
N LEU A 150 -19.44 10.93 -8.34
CA LEU A 150 -19.03 10.18 -9.52
C LEU A 150 -20.26 9.66 -10.29
N GLU A 151 -21.19 9.00 -9.60
CA GLU A 151 -22.44 8.51 -10.19
C GLU A 151 -23.24 9.66 -10.83
N SER A 152 -23.33 10.80 -10.14
CA SER A 152 -24.00 12.00 -10.68
C SER A 152 -23.28 12.52 -11.93
N SER A 153 -21.96 12.60 -11.92
CA SER A 153 -21.17 13.05 -13.06
C SER A 153 -21.27 12.10 -14.26
N GLU A 154 -21.37 10.79 -14.02
CA GLU A 154 -21.59 9.78 -15.05
C GLU A 154 -23.00 9.88 -15.65
N LEU A 155 -24.01 10.10 -14.79
CA LEU A 155 -25.38 10.30 -15.23
C LEU A 155 -25.52 11.58 -16.08
N GLU A 156 -24.87 12.68 -15.69
CA GLU A 156 -24.83 13.94 -16.46
C GLU A 156 -24.12 13.78 -17.79
N ARG A 157 -23.05 12.98 -17.86
CA ARG A 157 -22.38 12.63 -19.12
C ARG A 157 -23.25 11.78 -20.04
N GLY A 158 -24.34 11.22 -19.52
CA GLY A 158 -25.29 10.41 -20.24
C GLY A 158 -24.77 9.00 -20.53
N ILE A 159 -25.68 8.02 -20.52
CA ILE A 159 -25.41 6.74 -21.18
C ILE A 159 -25.36 7.07 -22.68
N LYS A 160 -24.18 6.94 -23.30
CA LYS A 160 -24.04 7.04 -24.76
C LYS A 160 -25.04 6.08 -25.40
N THR A 161 -26.08 6.63 -26.02
CA THR A 161 -26.98 5.85 -26.88
C THR A 161 -26.19 5.35 -28.09
N ASP A 162 -26.58 4.20 -28.63
CA ASP A 162 -25.84 3.38 -29.61
C ASP A 162 -25.33 4.12 -30.88
N ASP A 163 -25.79 5.35 -31.14
CA ASP A 163 -25.32 6.21 -32.24
C ASP A 163 -23.85 6.67 -32.08
N GLU A 164 -23.27 6.57 -30.88
CA GLU A 164 -21.87 6.89 -30.59
C GLU A 164 -21.07 5.66 -30.12
N SER A 165 -21.44 4.50 -30.67
CA SER A 165 -20.77 3.22 -30.50
C SER A 165 -19.27 3.31 -30.83
N LEU A 166 -18.47 2.48 -30.15
CA LEU A 166 -17.02 2.30 -30.31
C LEU A 166 -16.56 1.91 -31.75
N PHE A 167 -17.52 1.71 -32.66
CA PHE A 167 -17.33 1.42 -34.08
C PHE A 167 -17.62 2.61 -35.01
N SER A 168 -18.01 3.77 -34.46
CA SER A 168 -18.05 5.02 -35.20
C SER A 168 -16.61 5.49 -35.43
N GLU A 169 -16.23 5.72 -36.69
CA GLU A 169 -14.95 6.33 -37.04
C GLU A 169 -14.88 7.74 -36.45
N HIS A 170 -14.35 7.86 -35.23
CA HIS A 170 -14.01 9.14 -34.65
C HIS A 170 -12.65 9.60 -35.19
N ASP A 171 -12.63 10.76 -35.85
CA ASP A 171 -11.43 11.49 -36.18
C ASP A 171 -10.53 11.63 -34.94
N GLU A 172 -9.24 11.30 -35.08
CA GLU A 172 -8.23 11.11 -34.02
C GLU A 172 -7.93 12.33 -33.11
N THR A 173 -8.78 13.34 -33.09
CA THR A 173 -8.52 14.64 -32.46
C THR A 173 -8.84 14.69 -30.96
N SER A 174 -9.47 13.66 -30.38
CA SER A 174 -9.93 13.68 -28.96
C SER A 174 -9.33 12.61 -28.04
N MET A 175 -8.34 11.84 -28.49
CA MET A 175 -7.58 11.00 -27.55
C MET A 175 -6.85 11.91 -26.56
N LYS A 176 -7.24 11.84 -25.28
CA LYS A 176 -6.53 12.49 -24.18
C LYS A 176 -5.04 12.15 -24.32
N LYS A 177 -4.20 13.17 -24.49
CA LYS A 177 -2.73 13.03 -24.58
C LYS A 177 -2.27 12.04 -23.52
N GLU A 178 -1.54 11.01 -23.93
CA GLU A 178 -0.84 10.10 -23.03
C GLU A 178 -0.09 10.94 -21.99
N LYS A 179 -0.35 10.70 -20.70
CA LYS A 179 0.40 11.33 -19.61
C LYS A 179 1.87 11.04 -19.89
N LYS A 180 2.70 12.08 -20.02
CA LYS A 180 4.13 11.88 -20.30
C LYS A 180 4.72 11.07 -19.16
N ILE A 181 5.67 10.19 -19.49
CA ILE A 181 6.36 9.34 -18.51
C ILE A 181 6.90 10.19 -17.34
N ASP A 182 7.34 11.41 -17.63
CA ASP A 182 7.82 12.38 -16.64
C ASP A 182 6.75 12.79 -15.62
N ASP A 183 5.46 12.84 -15.95
CA ASP A 183 4.38 13.18 -15.01
C ASP A 183 4.08 12.02 -14.04
N VAL A 184 4.45 10.79 -14.40
CA VAL A 184 4.37 9.60 -13.54
C VAL A 184 5.58 9.52 -12.59
N PHE A 185 6.75 9.97 -13.05
CA PHE A 185 8.00 9.98 -12.26
C PHE A 185 8.23 11.27 -11.45
N ASN A 186 7.48 12.35 -11.71
CA ASN A 186 7.51 13.59 -10.94
C ASN A 186 6.64 13.56 -9.68
N ASP A 187 5.93 12.46 -9.39
CA ASP A 187 5.56 12.13 -8.03
C ASP A 187 6.81 11.53 -7.40
N PRO A 188 7.51 12.20 -6.46
CA PRO A 188 8.63 11.62 -5.73
C PRO A 188 8.05 10.54 -4.80
N GLY A 189 7.63 9.45 -5.42
CA GLY A 189 6.95 8.34 -4.82
C GLY A 189 7.97 7.57 -4.02
N PHE A 190 7.87 7.70 -2.70
CA PHE A 190 8.20 6.68 -1.72
C PHE A 190 9.69 6.28 -1.56
N LEU A 191 10.60 6.66 -2.44
CA LEU A 191 12.02 6.28 -2.36
C LEU A 191 12.94 7.46 -2.67
N GLU A 192 12.97 8.45 -1.79
CA GLU A 192 14.17 9.27 -1.61
C GLU A 192 14.85 8.79 -0.32
N TRP A 193 16.04 8.24 -0.48
CA TRP A 193 16.93 7.73 0.56
C TRP A 193 17.78 8.84 1.18
#